data_AF-A0A1U7DRY8-F1
#
_entry.id   AF-A0A1U7DRY8-F1
#
_cell.length_a   1.000
_cell.length_b   1.000
_cell.length_c   1.000
_cell.angle_alpha   90.00
_cell.angle_beta   90.00
_cell.angle_gamma   90.00
#
_symmetry.space_group_name_H-M   'P 1'
#
loop_
_entity.id
_entity.type
_entity.pdbx_description
1 polymer ?
#
loop_
_entity_poly.entity_id
_entity_poly.type
_entity_poly.pdbx_seq_one_letter_code
_entity_poly.pdbx_strand_id
1 'polypeptide(L)'
;MGLHKVLKIVAFALAIIGAIFALMIIAGDEESALSTVGNMLYVTYVILGIVVALVVIFVIKGLFAGNIKKTLLTVGVFLAIVFISYAISSGTDLDLKPFTDKGQDITEATSKKVGAGLYTFYVLAFLAIASMAFSGVKKIFNK
;
A
#
# COMPACT_ATOMS: atom_id res chain seq x y z
N MET A 1 -8.58 -22.82 -15.88
CA MET A 1 -8.49 -23.87 -14.83
C MET A 1 -7.06 -24.28 -14.45
N GLY A 2 -6.01 -24.06 -15.27
CA GLY A 2 -4.63 -24.41 -14.91
C GLY A 2 -3.94 -23.48 -13.92
N LEU A 3 -4.10 -22.16 -14.08
CA LEU A 3 -3.38 -21.15 -13.28
C LEU A 3 -3.66 -21.25 -11.77
N HIS A 4 -4.92 -21.46 -11.38
CA HIS A 4 -5.31 -21.62 -9.98
C HIS A 4 -4.64 -22.84 -9.32
N LYS A 5 -4.51 -23.97 -10.05
CA LYS A 5 -3.82 -25.16 -9.53
C LYS A 5 -2.33 -24.92 -9.36
N VAL A 6 -1.68 -24.25 -10.32
CA VAL A 6 -0.26 -23.89 -10.25
C VAL A 6 0.00 -22.93 -9.10
N LEU A 7 -0.81 -21.89 -8.94
CA LEU A 7 -0.68 -20.95 -7.83
C LEU A 7 -0.85 -21.62 -6.46
N LYS A 8 -1.79 -22.58 -6.35
CA LYS A 8 -1.98 -23.35 -5.11
C LYS A 8 -0.75 -24.21 -4.77
N ILE A 9 -0.13 -24.85 -5.76
CA ILE A 9 1.07 -25.66 -5.55
C ILE A 9 2.26 -24.81 -5.14
N VAL A 10 2.43 -23.64 -5.78
CA VAL A 10 3.51 -22.69 -5.49
C VAL A 10 3.33 -22.10 -4.08
N ALA A 11 2.11 -21.70 -3.72
CA ALA A 11 1.81 -21.20 -2.38
C ALA A 11 2.06 -22.26 -1.29
N PHE A 12 1.71 -23.52 -1.56
CA PHE A 12 1.96 -24.63 -0.63
C PHE A 12 3.47 -24.90 -0.46
N ALA A 13 4.24 -24.87 -1.55
CA ALA A 13 5.69 -25.00 -1.49
C ALA A 13 6.37 -23.85 -0.72
N LEU A 14 5.94 -22.60 -0.96
CA LEU A 14 6.40 -21.42 -0.22
C LEU A 14 6.10 -21.52 1.28
N ALA A 15 4.91 -22.03 1.64
CA ALA A 15 4.55 -22.23 3.04
C ALA A 15 5.45 -23.26 3.74
N ILE A 16 5.79 -24.36 3.07
CA ILE A 16 6.73 -25.36 3.61
C ILE A 16 8.13 -24.76 3.78
N ILE A 17 8.63 -24.04 2.78
CA ILE A 17 9.95 -23.37 2.85
C ILE A 17 9.99 -22.37 4.01
N GLY A 18 8.94 -21.56 4.17
CA GLY A 18 8.80 -20.61 5.28
C GLY A 18 8.77 -21.30 6.64
N ALA A 19 8.07 -22.43 6.76
CA ALA A 19 8.03 -23.22 7.99
C ALA A 19 9.42 -23.81 8.33
N ILE A 20 10.16 -24.31 7.33
CA ILE A 20 11.52 -24.82 7.51
C ILE A 20 12.45 -23.71 8.00
N PHE A 21 12.39 -22.52 7.40
CA PHE A 21 13.18 -21.38 7.87
C PHE A 21 12.83 -20.96 9.29
N ALA A 22 11.55 -20.95 9.67
CA ALA A 22 11.13 -20.66 11.03
C ALA A 22 11.69 -21.69 12.03
N LEU A 23 11.62 -22.99 11.70
CA LEU A 23 12.18 -24.06 12.54
C LEU A 23 13.71 -23.99 12.64
N MET A 24 14.41 -23.64 11.56
CA MET A 24 15.87 -23.41 11.58
C MET A 24 16.25 -22.27 12.53
N ILE A 25 15.48 -21.17 12.54
CA ILE A 25 15.73 -20.04 13.44
C ILE A 25 15.48 -20.43 14.90
N ILE A 26 14.42 -21.19 15.18
CA ILE A 26 14.06 -21.62 16.54
C ILE A 26 15.04 -22.65 17.10
N ALA A 27 15.59 -23.53 16.26
CA ALA A 27 16.49 -24.61 16.68
C ALA A 27 17.98 -24.22 16.70
N GLY A 28 18.34 -23.04 16.20
CA GLY A 28 19.73 -22.55 16.18
C GLY A 28 20.16 -21.91 17.51
N ASP A 29 21.44 -22.04 17.84
CA ASP A 29 22.06 -21.37 18.99
C ASP A 29 22.07 -19.84 18.78
N GLU A 30 21.99 -19.02 19.83
CA GLU A 30 21.74 -17.56 19.74
C GLU A 30 22.67 -16.82 18.76
N GLU A 31 23.96 -17.16 18.75
CA GLU A 31 24.98 -16.56 17.87
C GLU A 31 24.81 -16.97 16.39
N SER A 32 24.45 -18.24 16.16
CA SER A 32 24.17 -18.78 14.83
C SER A 32 22.84 -18.29 14.26
N ALA A 33 21.85 -18.08 15.12
CA ALA A 33 20.54 -17.55 14.75
C ALA A 33 20.62 -16.08 14.33
N LEU A 34 21.36 -15.23 15.07
CA LEU A 34 21.54 -13.82 14.75
C LEU A 34 22.23 -13.60 13.39
N SER A 35 23.30 -14.34 13.12
CA SER A 35 24.04 -14.27 11.86
C SER A 35 23.23 -14.82 10.67
N THR A 36 22.49 -15.92 10.87
CA THR A 36 21.62 -16.51 9.85
C THR A 36 20.45 -15.60 9.51
N VAL A 37 19.81 -14.99 10.51
CA VAL A 37 18.71 -14.02 10.32
C VAL A 37 19.19 -12.79 9.55
N GLY A 38 20.37 -12.25 9.88
CA GLY A 38 20.96 -11.12 9.15
C GLY A 38 21.16 -11.42 7.65
N ASN A 39 21.71 -12.59 7.32
CA ASN A 39 21.90 -13.01 5.94
C ASN A 39 20.57 -13.27 5.21
N MET A 40 19.57 -13.85 5.89
CA MET A 40 18.23 -14.05 5.34
C MET A 40 17.50 -12.73 5.07
N LEU A 41 17.72 -11.69 5.88
CA LEU A 41 17.14 -10.36 5.65
C LEU A 41 17.68 -9.72 4.37
N TYR A 42 18.99 -9.83 4.10
CA TYR A 42 19.55 -9.35 2.83
C TYR A 42 18.92 -10.04 1.62
N VAL A 43 18.78 -11.37 1.67
CA VAL A 43 18.10 -12.13 0.61
C VAL A 43 16.64 -11.68 0.46
N THR A 44 15.94 -11.45 1.58
CA THR A 44 14.56 -10.97 1.60
C THR A 44 14.44 -9.59 0.95
N TYR A 45 15.33 -8.65 1.27
CA TYR A 45 15.34 -7.33 0.66
C TYR A 45 15.64 -7.38 -0.84
N VAL A 46 16.54 -8.26 -1.28
CA VAL A 46 16.80 -8.49 -2.71
C VAL A 46 15.56 -9.01 -3.43
N ILE A 47 14.90 -10.03 -2.86
CA ILE A 47 13.65 -10.58 -3.42
C ILE A 47 12.55 -9.51 -3.45
N LEU A 48 12.39 -8.75 -2.38
CA LEU A 48 11.44 -7.64 -2.31
C LEU A 48 11.72 -6.60 -3.40
N GLY A 49 13.00 -6.24 -3.61
CA GLY A 49 13.42 -5.38 -4.70
C GLY A 49 13.04 -5.92 -6.08
N ILE A 50 13.30 -7.21 -6.33
CA ILE A 50 12.92 -7.87 -7.60
C ILE A 50 11.41 -7.86 -7.80
N VAL A 51 10.64 -8.21 -6.76
CA VAL A 51 9.18 -8.23 -6.83
C VAL A 51 8.63 -6.83 -7.13
N VAL A 52 9.12 -5.80 -6.43
CA VAL A 52 8.74 -4.41 -6.69
C VAL A 52 9.09 -4.03 -8.13
N ALA A 53 10.29 -4.36 -8.61
CA ALA A 53 10.70 -4.08 -9.98
C ALA A 53 9.79 -4.77 -11.02
N LEU A 54 9.48 -6.05 -10.82
CA LEU A 54 8.54 -6.79 -11.69
C LEU A 54 7.16 -6.16 -11.68
N VAL A 55 6.61 -5.84 -10.51
CA VAL A 55 5.31 -5.18 -10.38
C VAL A 55 5.31 -3.85 -11.13
N VAL A 56 6.34 -3.02 -10.97
CA VAL A 56 6.45 -1.74 -11.70
C VAL A 56 6.48 -1.97 -13.21
N ILE A 57 7.27 -2.92 -13.70
CA ILE A 57 7.31 -3.27 -15.14
C ILE A 57 5.95 -3.74 -15.63
N PHE A 58 5.29 -4.65 -14.91
CA PHE A 58 3.97 -5.17 -15.29
C PHE A 58 2.88 -4.11 -15.28
N VAL A 59 2.89 -3.23 -14.28
CA VAL A 59 1.97 -2.10 -14.20
C VAL A 59 2.18 -1.19 -15.39
N ILE A 60 3.42 -0.71 -15.63
CA ILE A 60 3.74 0.17 -16.76
C ILE A 60 3.31 -0.47 -18.09
N LYS A 61 3.70 -1.73 -18.33
CA LYS A 61 3.32 -2.47 -19.54
C LYS A 61 1.79 -2.57 -19.68
N GLY A 62 1.09 -2.85 -18.58
CA GLY A 62 -0.37 -2.89 -18.54
C GLY A 62 -1.03 -1.54 -18.84
N LEU A 63 -0.46 -0.44 -18.34
CA LEU A 63 -0.94 0.91 -18.61
C LEU A 63 -0.79 1.29 -20.10
N PHE A 64 0.33 0.94 -20.73
CA PHE A 64 0.57 1.20 -22.15
C PHE A 64 -0.23 0.27 -23.08
N ALA A 65 -0.53 -0.96 -22.67
CA ALA A 65 -1.37 -1.87 -23.44
C ALA A 65 -2.86 -1.48 -23.38
N GLY A 66 -3.28 -0.72 -22.36
CA GLY A 66 -4.65 -0.27 -22.16
C GLY A 66 -4.98 1.06 -22.81
N ASN A 67 -6.15 1.62 -22.46
CA ASN A 67 -6.53 2.96 -22.88
C ASN A 67 -5.81 4.01 -22.02
N ILE A 68 -4.61 4.40 -22.46
CA ILE A 68 -3.75 5.32 -21.71
C ILE A 68 -4.41 6.67 -21.42
N LYS A 69 -5.30 7.15 -22.31
CA LYS A 69 -6.06 8.40 -22.08
C LYS A 69 -6.96 8.29 -20.87
N LYS A 70 -7.73 7.20 -20.74
CA LYS A 70 -8.59 6.97 -19.57
C LYS A 70 -7.77 6.79 -18.31
N THR A 71 -6.66 6.04 -18.37
CA THR A 71 -5.75 5.88 -17.24
C THR A 71 -5.20 7.24 -16.78
N LEU A 72 -4.66 8.04 -17.69
CA LEU A 72 -4.13 9.37 -17.38
C LEU A 72 -5.20 10.27 -16.78
N LEU A 73 -6.43 10.22 -17.31
CA LEU A 73 -7.54 10.98 -16.76
C LEU A 73 -7.85 10.55 -15.31
N THR A 74 -7.95 9.25 -15.05
CA THR A 74 -8.22 8.75 -13.68
C THR A 74 -7.12 9.09 -12.70
N VAL A 75 -5.85 8.95 -13.11
CA VAL A 75 -4.69 9.30 -12.29
C VAL A 75 -4.62 10.82 -12.09
N GLY A 76 -4.90 11.60 -13.12
CA GLY A 76 -4.93 13.06 -13.05
C GLY A 76 -6.00 13.58 -12.09
N VAL A 77 -7.22 13.02 -12.12
CA VAL A 77 -8.29 13.36 -11.18
C VAL A 77 -7.90 12.97 -9.76
N PHE A 78 -7.32 11.78 -9.56
CA PHE A 78 -6.83 11.35 -8.25
C PHE A 78 -5.76 12.31 -7.70
N LEU A 79 -4.77 12.66 -8.53
CA LEU A 79 -3.72 13.62 -8.15
C LEU A 79 -4.29 15.01 -7.87
N ALA A 80 -5.27 15.48 -8.64
CA ALA A 80 -5.94 16.75 -8.38
C ALA A 80 -6.59 16.76 -6.99
N ILE A 81 -7.26 15.67 -6.59
CA ILE A 81 -7.82 15.53 -5.24
C ILE A 81 -6.71 15.60 -4.19
N VAL A 82 -5.61 14.86 -4.37
CA VAL A 82 -4.46 14.88 -3.44
C VAL A 82 -3.88 16.29 -3.30
N PHE A 83 -3.68 17.01 -4.41
CA PHE A 83 -3.14 18.37 -4.40
C PHE A 83 -4.08 19.36 -3.71
N ILE A 84 -5.38 19.28 -3.98
CA ILE A 84 -6.40 20.12 -3.32
C ILE A 84 -6.43 19.80 -1.82
N SER A 85 -6.42 18.52 -1.44
CA SER A 85 -6.38 18.10 -0.04
C SER A 85 -5.09 18.54 0.67
N TYR A 86 -3.95 18.53 -0.01
CA TYR A 86 -2.70 19.06 0.55
C TYR A 86 -2.70 20.59 0.68
N ALA A 87 -3.32 21.30 -0.26
CA ALA A 87 -3.44 22.76 -0.24
C ALA A 87 -4.35 23.24 0.90
N ILE A 88 -5.45 22.52 1.15
CA ILE A 88 -6.40 22.83 2.22
C ILE A 88 -5.90 22.33 3.58
N SER A 89 -5.07 21.28 3.62
CA SER A 89 -4.54 20.79 4.88
C SER A 89 -3.62 21.82 5.54
N SER A 90 -3.91 22.11 6.79
CA SER A 90 -3.05 22.85 7.69
C SER A 90 -2.34 21.87 8.63
N GLY A 91 -1.11 22.22 9.02
CA GLY A 91 -0.33 21.47 10.03
C GLY A 91 -0.45 22.04 11.43
N THR A 92 -1.12 23.20 11.56
CA THR A 92 -1.24 24.01 12.78
C THR A 92 -2.57 23.80 13.49
N ASP A 93 -3.49 23.04 12.89
CA ASP A 93 -4.83 22.77 13.45
C ASP A 93 -4.79 21.82 14.66
N LEU A 94 -3.66 21.15 14.89
CA LEU A 94 -3.44 20.21 15.98
C LEU A 94 -2.40 20.77 16.95
N ASP A 95 -2.72 20.83 18.25
CA ASP A 95 -1.70 21.12 19.27
C ASP A 95 -0.70 19.97 19.31
N LEU A 96 0.56 20.27 18.96
CA LEU A 96 1.62 19.29 18.86
C LEU A 96 2.29 18.99 20.22
N LYS A 97 2.05 19.83 21.24
CA LYS A 97 2.64 19.66 22.58
C LYS A 97 2.43 18.27 23.19
N PRO A 98 1.23 17.64 23.12
CA PRO A 98 1.02 16.30 23.69
C PRO A 98 1.83 15.20 22.99
N PHE A 99 2.29 15.43 21.76
CA PHE A 99 3.13 14.51 21.00
C PHE A 99 4.61 14.76 21.25
N THR A 100 5.02 16.03 21.30
CA THR A 100 6.39 16.43 21.67
C THR A 100 6.72 16.02 23.11
N ASP A 101 5.77 16.15 24.05
CA ASP A 101 5.94 15.75 25.46
C ASP A 101 6.08 14.23 25.63
N LYS A 102 5.59 13.44 24.67
CA LYS A 102 5.77 11.98 24.61
C LYS A 102 7.07 11.57 23.91
N GLY A 103 7.93 12.53 23.60
CA GLY A 103 9.19 12.30 22.89
C GLY A 103 9.03 12.02 21.40
N GLN A 104 7.86 12.30 20.79
CA GLN A 104 7.69 12.24 19.35
C GLN A 104 7.97 13.60 18.72
N ASP A 105 8.97 13.64 17.85
CA ASP A 105 9.37 14.85 17.13
C ASP A 105 8.44 15.11 15.93
N ILE A 106 7.16 15.39 16.23
CA ILE A 106 6.15 15.68 15.21
C ILE A 106 6.25 17.16 14.85
N THR A 107 6.75 17.42 13.64
CA THR A 107 6.77 18.77 13.06
C THR A 107 5.43 19.13 12.41
N GLU A 108 5.15 20.42 12.28
CA GLU A 108 3.99 20.94 11.52
C GLU A 108 3.94 20.40 10.09
N ALA A 109 5.11 20.16 9.47
CA ALA A 109 5.19 19.59 8.13
C ALA A 109 4.73 18.14 8.07
N THR A 110 5.04 17.33 9.10
CA THR A 110 4.53 15.96 9.23
C THR A 110 3.03 15.97 9.48
N SER A 111 2.56 16.83 10.39
CA SER A 111 1.13 17.02 10.69
C SER A 111 0.34 17.38 9.43
N LYS A 112 0.84 18.33 8.63
CA LYS A 112 0.23 18.74 7.36
C LYS A 112 0.13 17.60 6.35
N LYS A 113 1.15 16.73 6.24
CA LYS A 113 1.11 15.57 5.33
C LYS A 113 0.05 14.54 5.78
N VAL A 114 -0.07 14.32 7.08
CA VAL A 114 -1.09 13.42 7.65
C VAL A 114 -2.49 14.01 7.43
N GLY A 115 -2.69 15.29 7.72
CA GLY A 115 -3.94 16.00 7.43
C GLY A 115 -4.32 15.93 5.96
N ALA A 116 -3.38 16.14 5.05
CA ALA A 116 -3.61 16.01 3.62
C ALA A 116 -4.06 14.60 3.22
N GLY A 117 -3.47 13.56 3.84
CA GLY A 117 -3.88 12.18 3.66
C GLY A 117 -5.31 11.92 4.14
N LEU A 118 -5.68 12.47 5.30
CA LEU A 118 -7.04 12.37 5.83
C LEU A 118 -8.05 13.08 4.95
N TYR A 119 -7.78 14.32 4.52
CA TYR A 119 -8.65 15.04 3.59
C TYR A 119 -8.83 14.29 2.27
N THR A 120 -7.74 13.74 1.71
CA THR A 120 -7.79 12.93 0.49
C THR A 120 -8.71 11.72 0.70
N PHE A 121 -8.54 11.01 1.81
CA PHE A 121 -9.35 9.85 2.15
C PHE A 121 -10.83 10.22 2.31
N TYR A 122 -11.16 11.28 3.05
CA TYR A 122 -12.54 11.71 3.26
C TYR A 122 -13.25 12.11 1.97
N VAL A 123 -12.57 12.84 1.09
CA VAL A 123 -13.12 13.20 -0.23
C VAL A 123 -13.40 11.96 -1.06
N LEU A 124 -12.44 11.04 -1.15
CA LEU A 124 -12.60 9.80 -1.92
C LEU A 124 -13.66 8.88 -1.32
N ALA A 125 -13.72 8.76 0.00
CA ALA A 125 -14.73 7.97 0.70
C ALA A 125 -16.13 8.51 0.43
N PHE A 126 -16.32 9.83 0.51
CA PHE A 126 -17.58 10.47 0.17
C PHE A 126 -17.98 10.21 -1.28
N LEU A 127 -17.05 10.41 -2.23
CA LEU A 127 -17.29 10.14 -3.66
C LEU A 127 -17.64 8.66 -3.92
N ALA A 128 -16.98 7.73 -3.23
CA ALA A 128 -17.26 6.31 -3.35
C ALA A 128 -18.66 5.97 -2.86
N ILE A 129 -19.04 6.44 -1.66
CA ILE A 129 -20.37 6.23 -1.08
C ILE A 129 -21.45 6.84 -2.00
N ALA A 130 -21.26 8.08 -2.44
CA ALA A 130 -22.19 8.76 -3.35
C ALA A 130 -22.33 8.00 -4.68
N SER A 131 -21.23 7.53 -5.26
CA SER A 131 -21.25 6.74 -6.50
C SER A 131 -21.97 5.41 -6.32
N MET A 132 -21.77 4.72 -5.19
CA MET A 132 -22.46 3.46 -4.88
C MET A 132 -23.96 3.69 -4.67
N ALA A 133 -24.34 4.73 -3.92
CA ALA A 133 -25.73 5.10 -3.70
C ALA A 133 -26.43 5.45 -5.02
N PHE A 134 -25.82 6.31 -5.85
CA PHE A 134 -26.36 6.68 -7.16
C PHE A 134 -26.50 5.46 -8.08
N SER A 135 -25.49 4.59 -8.13
CA SER A 135 -25.56 3.36 -8.93
C SER A 135 -26.64 2.40 -8.42
N GLY A 136 -26.83 2.31 -7.10
CA GLY A 136 -27.88 1.51 -6.48
C GLY A 136 -29.29 2.03 -6.82
N VAL A 137 -29.51 3.33 -6.65
CA VAL A 137 -30.78 4.00 -6.97
C VAL A 137 -31.08 3.88 -8.46
N LYS A 138 -30.11 4.20 -9.34
CA LYS A 138 -30.30 4.08 -10.79
C LYS A 138 -30.68 2.66 -11.21
N LYS A 139 -30.12 1.63 -10.59
CA LYS A 139 -30.45 0.23 -10.87
C LYS A 139 -31.90 -0.13 -10.48
N ILE A 140 -32.45 0.52 -9.46
CA ILE A 140 -33.84 0.34 -9.02
C ILE A 140 -34.82 1.05 -9.97
N PHE A 141 -34.48 2.28 -10.39
CA PHE A 141 -35.32 3.08 -11.27
C PHE A 141 -35.23 2.73 -12.75
N ASN A 142 -34.12 2.14 -13.20
CA ASN A 142 -33.88 1.76 -14.60
C ASN A 142 -34.20 0.28 -14.88
N LYS A 143 -35.23 -0.25 -14.21
CA LYS A 143 -35.97 -1.41 -14.69
C LYS A 143 -36.88 -1.00 -15.84
#